data_AF-A0A699RGM7-F1
#
_entry.id   AF-A0A699RGM7-F1
#
_cell.length_a   1.000
_cell.length_b   1.000
_cell.length_c   1.000
_cell.angle_alpha   90.00
_cell.angle_beta   90.00
_cell.angle_gamma   90.00
#
_symmetry.space_group_name_H-M   'P 1'
#
loop_
_entity.id
_entity.type
_entity.pdbx_description
1 polymer ?
#
loop_
_entity_poly.entity_id
_entity_poly.type
_entity_poly.pdbx_seq_one_letter_code
_entity_poly.pdbx_strand_id
1 'polypeptide(L)'
;VCPHHGFSELHQLDTFYNALNVNDQDSLNSAAGGNFLDKMPSDCLKIIESKSKVRQSRAKAVVAKVNSSSSTPAISSDVAELKDMVRALLLDKKNQYSAPTSSPTSAPIKAVEPNCVTCGGTHAYQNCPATSGNVY
;
A
#
# COMPACT_ATOMS: atom_id res chain seq x y z
N VAL A 1 31.62 23.35 15.68
CA VAL A 1 30.72 22.93 14.58
C VAL A 1 31.40 21.77 13.87
N CYS A 2 30.75 20.61 13.75
CA CYS A 2 31.36 19.38 13.23
C CYS A 2 31.61 19.49 11.71
N PRO A 3 32.82 19.18 11.20
CA PRO A 3 33.10 19.21 9.75
C PRO A 3 32.35 18.15 8.93
N HIS A 4 31.69 17.20 9.59
CA HIS A 4 31.04 16.03 8.96
C HIS A 4 29.53 16.19 8.72
N HIS A 5 28.99 17.40 8.77
CA HIS A 5 27.55 17.58 8.69
C HIS A 5 27.09 18.06 7.30
N GLY A 6 26.82 17.07 6.44
CA GLY A 6 26.04 17.22 5.21
C GLY A 6 26.88 17.24 3.93
N PHE A 7 26.63 16.28 3.04
CA PHE A 7 27.10 16.38 1.66
C PHE A 7 26.61 17.68 1.02
N SER A 8 27.39 18.27 0.13
CA SER A 8 26.95 19.44 -0.63
C SER A 8 25.67 19.11 -1.40
N GLU A 9 24.77 20.09 -1.53
CA GLU A 9 23.51 19.94 -2.26
C GLU A 9 23.73 19.45 -3.70
N LEU A 10 24.84 19.87 -4.32
CA LEU A 10 25.30 19.36 -5.61
C LEU A 10 25.57 17.86 -5.59
N HIS A 11 26.24 17.33 -4.57
CA HIS A 11 26.49 15.89 -4.45
C HIS A 11 25.21 15.09 -4.23
N GLN A 12 24.24 15.65 -3.50
CA GLN A 12 22.93 15.03 -3.32
C GLN A 12 22.15 14.98 -4.65
N LEU A 13 22.19 16.04 -5.45
CA LEU A 13 21.56 16.09 -6.77
C LEU A 13 22.23 15.15 -7.77
N ASP A 14 23.56 15.08 -7.77
CA ASP A 14 24.32 14.14 -8.59
C ASP A 14 23.98 12.70 -8.24
N THR A 15 24.01 12.35 -6.94
CA THR A 15 23.63 11.01 -6.47
C THR A 15 22.20 10.66 -6.86
N PHE A 16 21.27 11.61 -6.67
CA PHE A 16 19.88 11.45 -7.09
C PHE A 16 19.77 11.19 -8.59
N TYR A 17 20.41 12.00 -9.42
CA TYR A 17 20.35 11.90 -10.88
C TYR A 17 20.92 10.56 -11.38
N ASN A 18 22.06 10.14 -10.84
CA ASN A 18 22.72 8.88 -11.21
C ASN A 18 21.94 7.64 -10.77
N ALA A 19 21.09 7.76 -9.75
CA ALA A 19 20.19 6.68 -9.33
C ALA A 19 18.93 6.54 -10.22
N LEU A 20 18.65 7.51 -11.09
CA LEU A 20 17.50 7.45 -12.00
C LEU A 20 17.76 6.54 -13.20
N ASN A 21 16.69 5.96 -13.75
CA ASN A 21 16.77 5.30 -15.05
C ASN A 21 16.89 6.35 -16.18
N VAL A 22 17.37 5.90 -17.34
CA VAL A 22 17.63 6.75 -18.52
C VAL A 22 16.41 7.58 -18.94
N ASN A 23 15.20 7.01 -18.92
CA ASN A 23 14.00 7.73 -19.32
C ASN A 23 13.66 8.89 -18.37
N ASP A 24 13.87 8.68 -17.07
CA ASP A 24 13.66 9.72 -16.06
C ASP A 24 14.72 10.82 -16.17
N GLN A 25 15.98 10.46 -16.46
CA GLN A 25 17.06 11.41 -16.74
C GLN A 25 16.77 12.27 -17.97
N ASP A 26 16.38 11.66 -19.10
CA ASP A 26 15.99 12.39 -20.32
C ASP A 26 14.82 13.34 -20.08
N SER A 27 13.87 12.91 -19.24
CA SER A 27 12.72 13.73 -18.85
C SER A 27 13.12 14.99 -18.08
N LEU A 28 14.15 14.90 -17.23
CA LEU A 28 14.71 16.03 -16.49
C LEU A 28 15.55 16.93 -17.39
N ASN A 29 16.43 16.35 -18.21
CA ASN A 29 17.25 17.09 -19.18
C ASN A 29 16.38 17.89 -20.15
N SER A 30 15.31 17.27 -20.67
CA SER A 30 14.35 17.95 -21.54
C SER A 30 13.68 19.15 -20.86
N ALA A 31 13.36 19.03 -19.57
CA ALA A 31 12.77 20.14 -18.81
C ALA A 31 13.77 21.24 -18.47
N ALA A 32 15.06 20.89 -18.34
CA ALA A 32 16.15 21.83 -18.13
C ALA A 32 16.59 22.54 -19.44
N GLY A 33 16.15 22.04 -20.60
CA GLY A 33 16.61 22.52 -21.92
C GLY A 33 18.09 22.21 -22.17
N GLY A 34 18.61 21.11 -21.62
CA GLY A 34 20.02 20.76 -21.61
C GLY A 34 20.33 19.78 -20.49
N ASN A 35 21.61 19.60 -20.12
CA ASN A 35 21.95 18.75 -18.98
C ASN A 35 21.35 19.33 -17.69
N PHE A 36 20.66 18.48 -16.92
CA PHE A 36 20.03 18.87 -15.66
C PHE A 36 21.07 19.30 -14.62
N LEU A 37 22.21 18.59 -14.52
CA LEU A 37 23.25 18.85 -13.53
C LEU A 37 24.05 20.13 -13.79
N ASP A 38 23.90 20.75 -14.96
CA ASP A 38 24.54 22.04 -15.28
C ASP A 38 23.75 23.24 -14.71
N LYS A 39 22.55 23.01 -14.19
CA LYS A 39 21.72 24.08 -13.60
C LYS A 39 22.12 24.36 -12.15
N MET A 40 21.76 25.55 -11.67
CA MET A 40 21.93 25.87 -10.26
C MET A 40 21.08 24.92 -9.39
N PRO A 41 21.55 24.49 -8.20
CA PRO A 41 20.82 23.57 -7.33
C PRO A 41 19.35 23.96 -7.08
N SER A 42 19.10 25.25 -6.89
CA SER A 42 17.74 25.78 -6.71
C SER A 42 16.83 25.55 -7.91
N ASP A 43 17.36 25.60 -9.12
CA ASP A 43 16.58 25.38 -10.34
C ASP A 43 16.37 23.89 -10.60
N CYS A 44 17.36 23.06 -10.26
CA CYS A 44 17.22 21.61 -10.22
C CYS A 44 16.04 21.18 -9.35
N LEU A 45 15.93 21.73 -8.14
CA LEU A 45 14.83 21.45 -7.22
C LEU A 45 13.46 21.87 -7.79
N LYS A 46 13.36 23.06 -8.38
CA LYS A 46 12.11 23.52 -9.03
C LYS A 46 11.68 22.60 -10.16
N ILE A 47 12.62 22.13 -10.98
CA ILE A 47 12.34 21.22 -12.09
C ILE A 47 11.83 19.88 -11.54
N ILE A 48 12.50 19.29 -10.54
CA ILE A 48 12.08 18.04 -9.91
C ILE A 48 10.65 18.19 -9.35
N GLU A 49 10.39 19.27 -8.61
CA GLU A 49 9.09 19.52 -8.01
C GLU A 49 7.99 19.67 -9.08
N SER A 50 8.25 20.47 -10.13
CA SER A 50 7.33 20.68 -11.25
C SER A 50 7.00 19.35 -11.94
N LYS A 51 8.01 18.52 -12.23
CA LYS A 51 7.83 17.21 -12.89
C LYS A 51 7.07 16.23 -11.99
N SER A 52 7.34 16.23 -10.69
CA SER A 52 6.61 15.42 -9.71
C SER A 52 5.12 15.79 -9.67
N LYS A 53 4.79 17.09 -9.65
CA LYS A 53 3.40 17.59 -9.71
C LYS A 53 2.68 17.13 -10.98
N VAL A 54 3.34 17.16 -12.14
CA VAL A 54 2.78 16.67 -13.41
C VAL A 54 2.48 15.17 -13.36
N ARG A 55 3.39 14.36 -12.80
CA ARG A 55 3.14 12.91 -12.66
C ARG A 55 1.97 12.64 -11.72
N GLN A 56 1.90 13.36 -10.60
CA GLN A 56 0.82 13.21 -9.64
C GLN A 56 -0.54 13.61 -10.24
N SER A 57 -0.62 14.73 -10.97
CA SER A 57 -1.86 15.18 -11.61
C SER A 57 -2.34 14.19 -12.68
N ARG A 58 -1.41 13.67 -13.50
CA ARG A 58 -1.73 12.61 -14.48
C ARG A 58 -2.23 11.34 -13.81
N ALA A 59 -1.58 10.88 -12.74
CA ALA A 59 -2.03 9.71 -11.99
C ALA A 59 -3.45 9.90 -11.44
N LYS A 60 -3.74 11.07 -10.85
CA LYS A 60 -5.09 11.44 -10.38
C LYS A 60 -6.12 11.44 -11.51
N ALA A 61 -5.80 12.00 -12.68
CA ALA A 61 -6.68 12.00 -13.85
C ALA A 61 -6.94 10.59 -14.40
N VAL A 62 -5.92 9.71 -14.39
CA VAL A 62 -6.10 8.30 -14.78
C VAL A 62 -7.04 7.58 -13.82
N VAL A 63 -6.86 7.76 -12.50
CA VAL A 63 -7.77 7.18 -11.49
C VAL A 63 -9.20 7.68 -11.67
N ALA A 64 -9.39 9.00 -11.85
CA ALA A 64 -10.70 9.56 -12.12
C ALA A 64 -11.34 9.01 -13.40
N LYS A 65 -10.55 8.86 -14.48
CA LYS A 65 -11.01 8.29 -15.75
C LYS A 65 -11.41 6.82 -15.61
N VAL A 66 -10.66 6.01 -14.87
CA VAL A 66 -11.04 4.61 -14.59
C VAL A 66 -12.37 4.55 -13.84
N ASN A 67 -12.58 5.43 -12.86
CA ASN A 67 -13.84 5.57 -12.15
C ASN A 67 -15.01 6.00 -13.07
N SER A 68 -14.77 6.90 -14.02
CA SER A 68 -15.78 7.31 -15.01
C SER A 68 -16.08 6.23 -16.05
N SER A 69 -15.09 5.46 -16.49
CA SER A 69 -15.31 4.32 -17.41
C SER A 69 -16.02 3.13 -16.76
N SER A 70 -15.92 2.99 -15.43
CA SER A 70 -16.74 2.03 -14.68
C SER A 70 -18.22 2.44 -14.57
N SER A 71 -18.55 3.69 -14.90
CA SER A 71 -19.88 4.29 -14.72
C SER A 71 -20.64 4.48 -16.04
N THR A 72 -20.24 3.81 -17.13
CA THR A 72 -21.05 3.77 -18.35
C THR A 72 -22.36 3.01 -18.05
N PRO A 73 -23.54 3.57 -18.38
CA PRO A 73 -24.84 2.95 -18.05
C PRO A 73 -24.98 1.51 -18.56
N ALA A 74 -24.36 1.20 -19.71
CA ALA A 74 -24.34 -0.13 -20.30
C ALA A 74 -23.66 -1.18 -19.39
N ILE A 75 -22.42 -0.94 -18.95
CA ILE A 75 -21.68 -1.88 -18.09
C ILE A 75 -22.33 -2.01 -16.71
N SER A 76 -22.90 -0.92 -16.17
CA SER A 76 -23.65 -0.98 -14.89
C SER A 76 -24.93 -1.81 -15.00
N SER A 77 -25.59 -1.80 -16.16
CA SER A 77 -26.78 -2.60 -16.43
C SER A 77 -26.41 -4.09 -16.52
N ASP A 78 -25.36 -4.43 -17.27
CA ASP A 78 -24.91 -5.81 -17.43
C ASP A 78 -24.51 -6.43 -16.08
N VAL A 79 -23.85 -5.67 -15.20
CA VAL A 79 -23.46 -6.12 -13.86
C VAL A 79 -24.69 -6.32 -12.94
N ALA A 80 -25.72 -5.49 -13.07
CA ALA A 80 -26.96 -5.65 -12.32
C ALA A 80 -27.70 -6.93 -12.75
N GLU A 81 -27.81 -7.16 -14.05
CA GLU A 81 -28.46 -8.35 -14.63
C GLU A 81 -27.72 -9.63 -14.23
N LEU A 82 -26.38 -9.62 -14.26
CA LEU A 82 -25.55 -10.75 -13.80
C LEU A 82 -25.74 -11.05 -12.31
N LYS A 83 -25.85 -10.02 -11.47
CA LYS A 83 -26.13 -10.19 -10.03
C LYS A 83 -27.50 -10.83 -9.79
N ASP A 84 -28.51 -10.44 -10.56
CA ASP A 84 -29.86 -10.98 -10.41
C ASP A 84 -29.96 -12.42 -10.92
N MET A 85 -29.25 -12.79 -12.00
CA MET A 85 -29.13 -14.19 -12.43
C MET A 85 -28.46 -15.08 -11.37
N VAL A 86 -27.38 -14.60 -10.74
CA VAL A 86 -26.71 -15.34 -9.65
C VAL A 86 -27.66 -15.52 -8.45
N ARG A 87 -28.45 -14.51 -8.10
CA ARG A 87 -29.48 -14.62 -7.05
C ARG A 87 -30.54 -15.64 -7.40
N ALA A 88 -31.03 -15.64 -8.64
CA ALA A 88 -32.01 -16.62 -9.11
C ALA A 88 -31.47 -18.06 -9.04
N LEU A 89 -30.22 -18.28 -9.47
CA LEU A 89 -29.56 -19.59 -9.39
C LEU A 89 -29.33 -20.07 -7.95
N LEU A 90 -28.98 -19.17 -7.04
CA LEU A 90 -28.83 -19.49 -5.61
C LEU A 90 -30.16 -19.82 -4.94
N LEU A 91 -31.25 -19.14 -5.33
CA LEU A 91 -32.59 -19.42 -4.84
C LEU A 91 -33.13 -20.76 -5.36
N ASP A 92 -32.86 -21.10 -6.61
CA ASP A 92 -33.25 -22.38 -7.21
C ASP A 92 -32.55 -23.57 -6.51
N LYS A 93 -31.26 -23.42 -6.19
CA LYS A 93 -30.48 -24.42 -5.44
C LYS A 93 -30.97 -24.62 -4.00
N LYS A 94 -31.58 -23.61 -3.38
CA LYS A 94 -32.15 -23.69 -2.02
C LYS A 94 -33.48 -24.45 -1.99
N ASN A 95 -34.26 -24.40 -3.07
CA ASN A 95 -35.52 -25.14 -3.17
C ASN A 95 -35.31 -26.65 -3.40
N GLN A 96 -34.12 -27.05 -3.86
CA GLN A 96 -33.75 -28.47 -4.02
C GLN A 96 -33.18 -29.13 -2.75
N TYR A 97 -32.87 -28.37 -1.69
CA TYR A 97 -32.20 -28.91 -0.49
C TYR A 97 -33.08 -28.94 0.77
N SER A 98 -34.38 -28.66 0.68
CA SER A 98 -35.33 -28.84 1.78
C SER A 98 -35.71 -30.32 1.96
N ALA A 99 -34.74 -31.13 2.36
CA ALA A 99 -34.97 -32.33 3.14
C ALA A 99 -34.26 -32.11 4.50
N PRO A 100 -34.99 -32.12 5.63
CA PRO A 100 -34.42 -31.73 6.91
C PRO A 100 -33.55 -32.86 7.45
N THR A 101 -32.26 -32.60 7.67
CA THR A 101 -31.42 -33.54 8.42
C THR A 101 -30.45 -32.78 9.32
N SER A 102 -30.81 -32.77 10.61
CA SER A 102 -29.97 -32.75 11.82
C SER A 102 -28.66 -31.97 11.81
N SER A 103 -28.63 -30.94 12.66
CA SER A 103 -27.44 -30.28 13.19
C SER A 103 -26.48 -31.25 13.92
N PRO A 104 -25.15 -31.08 13.77
CA PRO A 104 -24.20 -31.57 14.76
C PRO A 104 -23.88 -30.46 15.77
N THR A 105 -24.07 -30.80 17.04
CA THR A 105 -23.70 -30.05 18.24
C THR A 105 -22.26 -29.54 18.19
N SER A 106 -22.09 -28.23 18.41
CA SER A 106 -20.77 -27.60 18.62
C SER A 106 -20.22 -28.01 19.99
N ALA A 107 -19.09 -28.71 20.00
CA ALA A 107 -18.34 -28.99 21.23
C ALA A 107 -17.56 -27.73 21.67
N PRO A 108 -17.47 -27.45 22.99
CA PRO A 108 -16.81 -26.26 23.49
C PRO A 108 -15.30 -26.33 23.25
N ILE A 109 -14.75 -25.30 22.61
CA ILE A 109 -13.32 -25.15 22.34
C ILE A 109 -12.61 -24.96 23.69
N LYS A 110 -11.70 -25.89 24.00
CA LYS A 110 -10.89 -25.88 25.23
C LYS A 110 -10.04 -24.60 25.27
N ALA A 111 -10.18 -23.83 26.34
CA ALA A 111 -9.42 -22.61 26.57
C ALA A 111 -7.91 -22.89 26.53
N VAL A 112 -7.18 -22.09 25.76
CA VAL A 112 -5.71 -22.15 25.70
C VAL A 112 -5.17 -21.53 26.99
N GLU A 113 -4.32 -22.24 27.72
CA GLU A 113 -3.66 -21.68 28.90
C GLU A 113 -2.67 -20.59 28.44
N PRO A 114 -2.70 -19.39 29.05
CA PRO A 114 -1.74 -18.36 28.74
C PRO A 114 -0.40 -18.74 29.38
N ASN A 115 0.51 -19.29 28.58
CA ASN A 115 1.90 -19.47 28.96
C ASN A 115 2.76 -18.35 28.36
N CYS A 116 3.76 -17.90 29.11
CA CYS A 116 4.71 -16.91 28.65
C CYS A 116 5.89 -17.65 28.04
N VAL A 117 5.97 -17.67 26.71
CA VAL A 117 7.03 -18.37 25.96
C VAL A 117 8.44 -17.90 26.37
N THR A 118 8.58 -16.62 26.76
CA THR A 118 9.88 -16.01 27.10
C THR A 118 10.44 -16.49 28.45
N CYS A 119 9.59 -16.72 29.46
CA CYS A 119 10.04 -17.15 30.79
C CYS A 119 9.58 -18.56 31.20
N GLY A 120 8.76 -19.21 30.37
CA GLY A 120 8.17 -20.53 30.66
C GLY A 120 7.08 -20.52 31.74
N GLY A 121 6.64 -19.34 32.20
CA GLY A 121 5.65 -19.22 33.27
C GLY A 121 4.20 -19.41 32.82
N THR A 122 3.32 -19.82 33.74
CA THR A 122 1.88 -20.05 33.51
C THR A 122 1.05 -18.76 33.55
N HIS A 123 1.58 -17.68 32.99
CA HIS A 123 0.92 -16.37 32.92
C HIS A 123 0.96 -15.81 31.49
N ALA A 124 0.02 -14.91 31.18
CA ALA A 124 0.04 -14.17 29.92
C ALA A 124 1.28 -13.27 29.85
N TYR A 125 1.80 -13.05 28.65
CA TYR A 125 2.98 -12.21 28.39
C TYR A 125 2.94 -10.84 29.10
N GLN A 126 1.76 -10.22 29.19
CA GLN A 126 1.56 -8.90 29.81
C GLN A 126 1.77 -8.88 31.34
N ASN A 127 1.76 -10.04 31.98
CA ASN A 127 1.95 -10.19 33.43
C ASN A 127 3.33 -10.77 33.78
N CYS A 128 4.28 -10.77 32.84
CA CYS A 128 5.63 -11.27 33.10
C CYS A 128 6.33 -10.34 34.11
N PRO A 129 6.78 -10.86 35.28
CA PRO A 129 7.50 -10.03 36.24
C PRO A 129 8.81 -9.56 35.60
N ALA A 130 8.99 -8.24 35.53
CA ALA A 130 10.23 -7.65 35.04
C ALA A 130 11.34 -7.97 36.05
N THR A 131 12.30 -8.80 35.65
CA THR A 131 13.53 -9.02 36.42
C THR A 131 14.31 -7.71 36.44
N SER A 132 14.09 -6.89 37.48
CA SER A 132 15.09 -5.88 37.85
C SER A 132 16.24 -6.63 38.50
N GLY A 133 17.33 -6.80 37.75
CA GLY A 133 18.47 -7.62 38.17
C GLY A 133 19.77 -7.22 37.48
N ASN A 134 20.29 -6.06 37.88
CA ASN A 134 21.71 -5.65 38.04
C ASN A 134 22.58 -5.57 36.76
N VAL A 135 23.13 -4.39 36.42
CA VAL A 135 24.31 -3.77 37.06
C VAL A 135 25.46 -4.77 37.18
N TYR A 136 26.29 -4.83 36.13
CA TYR A 136 27.75 -4.80 36.15
C TYR A 136 28.25 -4.37 34.77
#